data_AF-A0A947R6W6-F1
#
_entry.id   AF-A0A947R6W6-F1
#
_cell.length_a   1.000
_cell.length_b   1.000
_cell.length_c   1.000
_cell.angle_alpha   90.00
_cell.angle_beta   90.00
_cell.angle_gamma   90.00
#
_symmetry.space_group_name_H-M   'P 1'
#
loop_
_entity.id
_entity.type
_entity.pdbx_description
1 polymer ?
#
loop_
_entity_poly.entity_id
_entity_poly.type
_entity_poly.pdbx_seq_one_letter_code
_entity_poly.pdbx_strand_id
1 'polypeptide(L)'
;MKLIHMLPFLEDEEKKELVDSILNNEIDKEKLCTVTLLPFIEAEDVNRLFKAALEKKIDVNPASFLPFVKDSTINELIERINAGEDVGISVDTLIPFLESDQVKSIFKTALQDAKKKAE
;
A
#
# COMPACT_ATOMS: atom_id res chain seq x y z
N MET A 1 19.40 15.55 -15.28
CA MET A 1 19.10 15.81 -13.85
C MET A 1 17.89 14.96 -13.49
N LYS A 2 17.94 14.17 -12.41
CA LYS A 2 16.81 13.31 -12.03
C LYS A 2 15.90 14.04 -11.04
N LEU A 3 14.58 13.91 -11.22
CA LEU A 3 13.56 14.56 -10.39
C LEU A 3 13.72 14.23 -8.90
N ILE A 4 14.20 13.02 -8.59
CA ILE A 4 14.47 12.54 -7.21
C ILE A 4 15.41 13.43 -6.39
N HIS A 5 16.35 14.16 -7.02
CA HIS A 5 17.30 15.00 -6.28
C HIS A 5 16.68 16.31 -5.80
N MET A 6 15.52 16.69 -6.35
CA MET A 6 14.81 17.92 -6.00
C MET A 6 13.78 17.69 -4.89
N LEU A 7 13.37 16.44 -4.63
CA LEU A 7 12.32 16.10 -3.65
C LEU A 7 12.50 16.73 -2.25
N PRO A 8 13.71 16.80 -1.65
CA PRO A 8 13.88 17.39 -0.33
C PRO A 8 13.65 18.91 -0.29
N PHE A 9 13.60 19.56 -1.45
CA PHE A 9 13.47 21.02 -1.59
C PHE A 9 12.09 21.44 -2.11
N LEU A 10 11.21 20.48 -2.43
CA LEU A 10 9.85 20.75 -2.86
C LEU A 10 8.96 21.06 -1.66
N GLU A 11 8.00 21.95 -1.86
CA GLU A 11 6.90 22.19 -0.94
C GLU A 11 5.87 21.06 -1.03
N ASP A 12 5.02 20.92 -0.01
CA ASP A 12 4.07 19.81 0.08
C ASP A 12 3.04 19.81 -1.07
N GLU A 13 2.64 20.99 -1.55
CA GLU A 13 1.72 21.10 -2.70
C GLU A 13 2.37 20.57 -3.99
N GLU A 14 3.66 20.81 -4.20
CA GLU A 14 4.40 20.31 -5.38
C GLU A 14 4.61 18.79 -5.30
N LYS A 15 4.85 18.26 -4.11
CA LYS A 15 4.93 16.81 -3.88
C LYS A 15 3.59 16.13 -4.12
N LYS A 16 2.49 16.78 -3.73
CA LYS A 16 1.13 16.29 -3.97
C LYS A 16 0.80 16.30 -5.46
N GLU A 17 1.15 17.35 -6.19
CA GLU A 17 1.04 17.38 -7.67
C GLU A 17 1.82 16.22 -8.29
N LEU A 18 3.02 15.94 -7.81
CA LEU A 18 3.81 14.79 -8.27
C LEU A 18 3.07 13.46 -8.06
N VAL A 19 2.45 13.27 -6.90
CA VAL A 19 1.66 12.07 -6.59
C VAL A 19 0.45 11.96 -7.51
N ASP A 20 -0.25 13.07 -7.77
CA ASP A 20 -1.40 13.12 -8.67
C ASP A 20 -0.99 12.74 -10.10
N SER A 21 0.14 13.25 -10.59
CA SER A 21 0.68 12.86 -11.91
C SER A 21 1.10 11.39 -11.98
N ILE A 22 1.59 10.79 -10.89
CA ILE A 22 1.85 9.34 -10.85
C ILE A 22 0.54 8.55 -10.97
N LEU A 23 -0.49 8.94 -10.22
CA LEU A 23 -1.80 8.29 -10.25
C LEU A 23 -2.48 8.40 -11.62
N ASN A 24 -2.26 9.51 -12.31
CA ASN A 24 -2.76 9.76 -13.67
C ASN A 24 -1.91 9.13 -14.78
N ASN A 25 -0.83 8.40 -14.45
CA ASN A 25 0.14 7.84 -15.41
C ASN A 25 0.80 8.89 -16.33
N GLU A 26 0.97 10.11 -15.84
CA GLU A 26 1.60 11.22 -16.58
C GLU A 26 3.14 11.23 -16.46
N ILE A 27 3.67 10.39 -15.56
CA ILE A 27 5.10 10.28 -15.31
C ILE A 27 5.67 8.98 -15.86
N ASP A 28 6.74 9.14 -16.63
CA ASP A 28 7.56 8.03 -17.11
C ASP A 28 8.29 7.34 -15.95
N LYS A 29 8.00 6.05 -15.76
CA LYS A 29 8.56 5.21 -14.68
C LYS A 29 10.08 5.07 -14.75
N GLU A 30 10.70 5.25 -15.92
CA GLU A 30 12.17 5.25 -16.04
C GLU A 30 12.80 6.52 -15.45
N LYS A 31 12.02 7.60 -15.35
CA LYS A 31 12.48 8.90 -14.83
C LYS A 31 12.27 9.05 -13.33
N LEU A 32 11.31 8.31 -12.75
CA LEU A 32 10.97 8.38 -11.33
C LEU A 32 10.61 7.00 -10.78
N CYS A 33 11.33 6.59 -9.73
CA CYS A 33 10.98 5.39 -8.96
C CYS A 33 10.01 5.78 -7.83
N THR A 34 8.77 5.28 -7.88
CA THR A 34 7.73 5.60 -6.89
C THR A 34 8.13 5.27 -5.45
N VAL A 35 9.02 4.31 -5.22
CA VAL A 35 9.47 3.97 -3.86
C VAL A 35 10.36 5.06 -3.26
N THR A 36 11.06 5.85 -4.10
CA THR A 36 11.99 6.88 -3.63
C THR A 36 11.32 8.13 -3.08
N LEU A 37 10.04 8.36 -3.40
CA LEU A 37 9.28 9.52 -2.89
C LEU A 37 8.60 9.26 -1.54
N LEU A 38 8.42 7.99 -1.14
CA LEU A 38 7.71 7.62 0.09
C LEU A 38 8.20 8.33 1.36
N PRO A 39 9.51 8.52 1.61
CA PRO A 39 9.96 9.23 2.82
C PRO A 39 9.76 10.75 2.75
N PHE A 40 9.36 11.31 1.60
CA PHE A 40 9.21 12.75 1.38
C PHE A 40 7.76 13.21 1.34
N ILE A 41 6.81 12.31 1.08
CA ILE A 41 5.38 12.62 0.93
C ILE A 41 4.61 12.34 2.21
N GLU A 42 3.46 12.97 2.33
CA GLU A 42 2.55 12.77 3.45
C GLU A 42 1.96 11.36 3.46
N ALA A 43 1.68 10.86 4.67
CA ALA A 43 1.11 9.51 4.84
C ALA A 43 -0.26 9.34 4.13
N GLU A 44 -1.00 10.44 3.92
CA GLU A 44 -2.23 10.40 3.12
C GLU A 44 -1.95 10.07 1.64
N ASP A 45 -0.92 10.68 1.06
CA ASP A 45 -0.53 10.41 -0.32
C ASP A 45 0.10 9.02 -0.49
N VAL A 46 0.84 8.54 0.52
CA VAL A 46 1.31 7.15 0.56
C VAL A 46 0.12 6.20 0.48
N ASN A 47 -0.93 6.43 1.27
CA ASN A 47 -2.12 5.59 1.27
C ASN A 47 -2.83 5.60 -0.10
N ARG A 48 -2.91 6.77 -0.75
CA ARG A 48 -3.48 6.90 -2.11
C ARG A 48 -2.72 6.05 -3.13
N LEU A 49 -1.38 6.15 -3.12
CA LEU A 49 -0.53 5.34 -3.99
C LEU A 49 -0.60 3.86 -3.66
N PHE A 50 -0.63 3.49 -2.38
CA PHE A 50 -0.77 2.12 -1.94
C PHE A 50 -2.08 1.49 -2.44
N LYS A 51 -3.22 2.19 -2.27
CA LYS A 51 -4.52 1.74 -2.80
C LYS A 51 -4.49 1.58 -4.32
N ALA A 52 -3.89 2.52 -5.04
CA ALA A 52 -3.72 2.41 -6.49
C ALA A 52 -2.84 1.22 -6.90
N ALA A 53 -1.80 0.88 -6.11
CA ALA A 53 -0.96 -0.27 -6.35
C ALA A 53 -1.71 -1.60 -6.11
N LEU A 54 -2.50 -1.70 -5.03
CA LEU A 54 -3.36 -2.86 -4.76
C LEU A 54 -4.37 -3.11 -5.90
N GLU A 55 -4.92 -2.02 -6.46
CA GLU A 55 -5.84 -2.04 -7.59
C GLU A 55 -5.14 -2.21 -8.96
N LYS A 56 -3.81 -2.36 -8.98
CA LYS A 56 -2.98 -2.47 -10.21
C LYS A 56 -3.12 -1.28 -11.17
N LYS A 57 -3.53 -0.12 -10.66
CA LYS A 57 -3.59 1.14 -11.43
C LYS A 57 -2.20 1.74 -11.67
N ILE A 58 -1.26 1.42 -10.79
CA ILE A 58 0.16 1.72 -10.94
C ILE A 58 0.98 0.43 -10.85
N ASP A 59 2.08 0.38 -11.59
CA ASP A 59 2.97 -0.78 -11.67
C ASP A 59 4.06 -0.67 -10.61
N VAL A 60 3.67 -0.81 -9.35
CA VAL A 60 4.56 -0.76 -8.20
C VAL A 60 4.14 -1.87 -7.25
N ASN A 61 5.10 -2.61 -6.69
CA ASN A 61 4.80 -3.62 -5.71
C ASN A 61 4.19 -2.97 -4.45
N PRO A 62 2.92 -3.28 -4.08
CA PRO A 62 2.24 -2.70 -2.92
C PRO A 62 3.00 -2.92 -1.60
N ALA A 63 3.78 -4.00 -1.50
CA ALA A 63 4.60 -4.30 -0.32
C ALA A 63 5.61 -3.18 0.01
N SER A 64 6.06 -2.43 -1.00
CA SER A 64 7.07 -1.37 -0.83
C SER A 64 6.54 -0.18 -0.03
N PHE A 65 5.22 -0.03 0.06
CA PHE A 65 4.58 1.08 0.78
C PHE A 65 4.39 0.78 2.26
N LEU A 66 4.36 -0.50 2.68
CA LEU A 66 3.97 -0.92 4.02
C LEU A 66 4.69 -0.20 5.18
N PRO A 67 5.99 0.12 5.11
CA PRO A 67 6.65 0.88 6.18
C PRO A 67 6.11 2.30 6.40
N PHE A 68 5.34 2.83 5.45
CA PHE A 68 4.87 4.22 5.41
C PHE A 68 3.32 4.34 5.41
N VAL A 69 2.61 3.22 5.28
CA VAL A 69 1.13 3.19 5.24
C VAL A 69 0.57 3.41 6.65
N LYS A 70 -0.55 4.13 6.75
CA LYS A 70 -1.23 4.35 8.06
C LYS A 70 -1.84 3.05 8.58
N ASP A 71 -1.80 2.85 9.90
CA ASP A 71 -2.44 1.72 10.58
C ASP A 71 -3.93 1.59 10.23
N SER A 72 -4.65 2.71 10.06
CA SER A 72 -6.06 2.70 9.65
C SER A 72 -6.28 2.05 8.28
N THR A 73 -5.33 2.21 7.35
CA THR A 73 -5.40 1.60 6.01
C THR A 73 -5.07 0.10 6.09
N ILE A 74 -4.15 -0.30 6.97
CA ILE A 74 -3.91 -1.71 7.26
C ILE A 74 -5.15 -2.35 7.91
N ASN A 75 -5.79 -1.68 8.88
CA ASN A 75 -7.02 -2.16 9.50
C ASN A 75 -8.14 -2.41 8.47
N GLU A 76 -8.39 -1.45 7.58
CA GLU A 76 -9.34 -1.59 6.47
C GLU A 76 -9.02 -2.82 5.60
N LEU A 77 -7.72 -3.05 5.31
CA LEU A 77 -7.27 -4.19 4.53
C LEU A 77 -7.57 -5.53 5.23
N ILE A 78 -7.37 -5.59 6.55
CA ILE A 78 -7.62 -6.79 7.36
C ILE A 78 -9.11 -7.11 7.45
N GLU A 79 -9.97 -6.09 7.55
CA GLU A 79 -11.42 -6.27 7.50
C GLU A 79 -11.84 -6.91 6.17
N ARG A 80 -11.31 -6.40 5.05
CA ARG A 80 -11.57 -6.93 3.70
C ARG A 80 -11.05 -8.36 3.52
N ILE A 81 -9.85 -8.67 4.02
CA ILE A 81 -9.30 -10.03 4.04
C ILE A 81 -10.23 -10.98 4.82
N ASN A 82 -10.71 -10.55 5.99
CA ASN A 82 -11.63 -11.36 6.80
C ASN A 82 -13.00 -11.54 6.15
N ALA A 83 -13.42 -10.62 5.28
CA ALA A 83 -14.61 -10.76 4.45
C ALA A 83 -14.40 -11.71 3.24
N GLY A 84 -13.18 -12.22 3.05
CA GLY A 84 -12.82 -13.12 1.95
C GLY A 84 -12.52 -12.40 0.63
N GLU A 85 -12.26 -11.10 0.67
CA GLU A 85 -11.88 -10.33 -0.53
C GLU A 85 -10.44 -10.59 -0.94
N ASP A 86 -10.19 -10.67 -2.26
CA ASP A 86 -8.85 -10.54 -2.81
C ASP A 86 -8.44 -9.06 -2.79
N VAL A 87 -7.50 -8.74 -1.90
CA VAL A 87 -7.04 -7.37 -1.69
C VAL A 87 -5.79 -7.02 -2.49
N GLY A 88 -5.28 -7.91 -3.35
CA GLY A 88 -4.15 -7.62 -4.23
C GLY A 88 -2.76 -7.66 -3.56
N ILE A 89 -2.67 -8.13 -2.32
CA ILE A 89 -1.42 -8.37 -1.58
C ILE A 89 -1.54 -9.64 -0.72
N SER A 90 -0.45 -10.40 -0.61
CA SER A 90 -0.42 -11.60 0.24
C SER A 90 -0.45 -11.24 1.72
N VAL A 91 -1.24 -11.98 2.50
CA VAL A 91 -1.27 -11.90 3.97
C VAL A 91 0.12 -12.09 4.57
N ASP A 92 0.93 -13.01 4.03
CA ASP A 92 2.29 -13.27 4.56
C ASP A 92 3.18 -12.03 4.50
N THR A 93 2.96 -11.17 3.50
CA THR A 93 3.69 -9.90 3.34
C THR A 93 3.23 -8.86 4.37
N LEU A 94 1.99 -8.94 4.81
CA LEU A 94 1.42 -8.03 5.81
C LEU A 94 1.88 -8.36 7.23
N ILE A 95 2.08 -9.64 7.57
CA ILE A 95 2.37 -10.11 8.95
C ILE A 95 3.36 -9.25 9.74
N PRO A 96 4.52 -8.81 9.18
CA PRO A 96 5.48 -7.98 9.92
C PRO A 96 4.94 -6.61 10.37
N PHE A 97 3.87 -6.15 9.74
CA PHE A 97 3.21 -4.86 9.97
C PHE A 97 1.88 -4.99 10.72
N LEU A 98 1.53 -6.20 11.17
CA LEU A 98 0.28 -6.47 11.88
C LEU A 98 0.49 -6.55 13.39
N GLU A 99 -0.50 -6.06 14.11
CA GLU A 99 -0.66 -6.31 15.53
C GLU A 99 -1.05 -7.77 15.79
N SER A 100 -0.75 -8.23 17.01
CA SER A 100 -1.03 -9.62 17.42
C SER A 100 -2.51 -10.01 17.27
N ASP A 101 -3.44 -9.08 17.52
CA ASP A 101 -4.87 -9.37 17.44
C ASP A 101 -5.39 -9.42 16.00
N GLN A 102 -4.80 -8.66 15.09
CA GLN A 102 -5.07 -8.75 13.65
C GLN A 102 -4.64 -10.11 13.10
N VAL A 103 -3.44 -10.59 13.47
CA VAL A 103 -2.95 -11.92 13.07
C VAL A 103 -3.88 -13.03 13.59
N LYS A 104 -4.31 -12.96 14.85
CA LYS A 104 -5.28 -13.92 15.42
C LYS A 104 -6.63 -13.88 14.70
N SER A 105 -7.08 -12.71 14.27
CA SER A 105 -8.34 -12.54 13.54
C SER A 105 -8.28 -13.29 12.21
N ILE A 106 -7.24 -13.04 11.41
CA ILE A 106 -7.03 -13.73 10.12
C ILE A 106 -6.93 -15.24 10.32
N PHE A 107 -6.17 -15.70 11.32
CA PHE A 107 -6.05 -17.12 11.63
C PHE A 107 -7.40 -17.78 11.92
N LYS A 108 -8.27 -17.12 12.72
CA LYS A 108 -9.61 -17.64 13.03
C LYS A 108 -10.45 -17.77 11.77
N THR A 109 -10.43 -16.79 10.88
CA THR A 109 -11.14 -16.81 9.60
C THR A 109 -10.66 -17.97 8.74
N ALA A 110 -9.33 -18.08 8.53
CA ALA A 110 -8.73 -19.15 7.74
C ALA A 110 -9.05 -20.56 8.29
N LEU A 111 -9.06 -20.71 9.62
CA LEU A 111 -9.41 -21.98 10.28
C LEU A 111 -10.89 -22.35 10.07
N GLN A 112 -11.81 -21.37 10.13
CA GLN A 112 -13.22 -21.61 9.88
C GLN A 112 -13.46 -22.06 8.43
N ASP A 113 -12.79 -21.43 7.47
CA ASP A 113 -12.93 -21.79 6.05
C ASP A 113 -12.32 -23.15 5.74
N ALA A 114 -11.22 -23.53 6.41
CA ALA A 114 -10.66 -24.87 6.30
C ALA A 114 -11.62 -25.95 6.85
N LYS A 115 -12.33 -25.66 7.95
CA LYS A 115 -13.33 -26.59 8.53
C LYS A 115 -14.54 -26.77 7.61
N LYS A 116 -15.08 -25.69 7.04
CA LYS A 116 -16.22 -25.76 6.10
C LYS A 116 -15.92 -26.59 4.85
N LYS A 117 -14.68 -26.63 4.39
CA LYS A 117 -14.25 -27.41 3.21
C LYS A 117 -14.03 -28.90 3.50
N ALA A 118 -13.97 -29.29 4.77
CA ALA A 118 -13.76 -30.67 5.19
C ALA A 118 -15.07 -31.43 5.45
N GLU A 119 -16.20 -30.71 5.47
CA GLU A 119 -17.58 -31.23 5.55
C GLU A 119 -18.17 -31.42 4.14
#